data_AF-A0A3L8PKT0-F1
#
_entry.id   AF-A0A3L8PKT0-F1
#
_cell.length_a   1.000
_cell.length_b   1.000
_cell.length_c   1.000
_cell.angle_alpha   90.00
_cell.angle_beta   90.00
_cell.angle_gamma   90.00
#
_symmetry.space_group_name_H-M   'P 1'
#
loop_
_entity.id
_entity.type
_entity.pdbx_description
1 polymer ?
#
loop_
_entity_poly.entity_id
_entity_poly.type
_entity_poly.pdbx_seq_one_letter_code
_entity_poly.pdbx_strand_id
1 'polypeptide(L)'
;MESREEFDRDAAREALASIDKARDDVAERARAPRGFYTYLAVGAALLTVSFAVGTWWRLLLVLVGAGIVFSSIRWYRNSTGVWDFGNPFVREAWRYWLMIVPFALALVATAIIRDVVVSVVLGGLIVVLWSVVGPQWDRDYRRALQEPR
;
A
#
# COMPACT_ATOMS: atom_id res chain seq x y z
N MET A 1 44.57 29.90 -3.30
CA MET A 1 43.70 29.35 -2.22
C MET A 1 42.30 29.00 -2.73
N GLU A 2 41.85 29.52 -3.89
CA GLU A 2 40.59 29.14 -4.57
C GLU A 2 40.43 27.65 -4.90
N SER A 3 41.51 26.93 -5.26
CA SER A 3 41.39 25.56 -5.77
C SER A 3 40.90 24.53 -4.74
N ARG A 4 40.94 24.85 -3.44
CA ARG A 4 40.51 23.93 -2.37
C ARG A 4 39.02 24.09 -2.06
N GLU A 5 38.51 25.31 -2.10
CA GLU A 5 37.07 25.60 -1.95
C GLU A 5 36.26 25.17 -3.17
N GLU A 6 36.85 25.27 -4.38
CA GLU A 6 36.23 24.79 -5.61
C GLU A 6 36.15 23.25 -5.63
N PHE A 7 37.24 22.57 -5.20
CA PHE A 7 37.26 21.12 -5.02
C PHE A 7 36.26 20.62 -3.95
N ASP A 8 36.18 21.29 -2.80
CA ASP A 8 35.19 20.94 -1.76
C ASP A 8 33.74 21.18 -2.22
N ARG A 9 33.49 22.22 -3.04
CA ARG A 9 32.16 22.46 -3.65
C ARG A 9 31.79 21.40 -4.66
N ASP A 10 32.73 20.98 -5.51
CA ASP A 10 32.47 19.96 -6.52
C ASP A 10 32.28 18.58 -5.88
N ALA A 11 33.09 18.24 -4.87
CA ALA A 11 32.90 17.02 -4.08
C ALA A 11 31.56 17.00 -3.33
N ALA A 12 31.15 18.14 -2.75
CA ALA A 12 29.84 18.27 -2.10
C ALA A 12 28.68 18.16 -3.10
N ARG A 13 28.81 18.73 -4.31
CA ARG A 13 27.82 18.58 -5.39
C ARG A 13 27.72 17.14 -5.87
N GLU A 14 28.83 16.46 -6.05
CA GLU A 14 28.87 15.06 -6.47
C GLU A 14 28.28 14.13 -5.40
N ALA A 15 28.57 14.40 -4.12
CA ALA A 15 27.96 13.69 -3.00
C ALA A 15 26.45 13.90 -2.94
N LEU A 16 25.95 15.13 -3.08
CA LEU A 16 24.50 15.41 -3.14
C LEU A 16 23.85 14.74 -4.35
N ALA A 17 24.47 14.79 -5.53
CA ALA A 17 23.98 14.11 -6.73
C ALA A 17 23.92 12.58 -6.55
N SER A 18 24.87 11.99 -5.82
CA SER A 18 24.87 10.56 -5.49
C SER A 18 23.73 10.18 -4.53
N ILE A 19 23.40 11.06 -3.57
CA ILE A 19 22.28 10.89 -2.65
C ILE A 19 20.96 11.03 -3.40
N ASP A 20 20.81 12.03 -4.26
CA ASP A 20 19.60 12.22 -5.07
C ASP A 20 19.36 11.03 -5.99
N LYS A 21 20.42 10.53 -6.64
CA LYS A 21 20.34 9.31 -7.46
C LYS A 21 19.92 8.08 -6.65
N ALA A 22 20.46 7.92 -5.44
CA ALA A 22 20.06 6.82 -4.55
C ALA A 22 18.59 6.95 -4.09
N ARG A 23 18.09 8.17 -3.86
CA ARG A 23 16.68 8.42 -3.54
C ARG A 23 15.76 8.07 -4.71
N ASP A 24 16.15 8.43 -5.92
CA ASP A 24 15.40 8.08 -7.13
C ASP A 24 15.38 6.56 -7.36
N ASP A 25 16.50 5.88 -7.21
CA ASP A 25 16.58 4.42 -7.32
C ASP A 25 15.68 3.71 -6.27
N VAL A 26 15.62 4.24 -5.04
CA VAL A 26 14.74 3.72 -3.98
C VAL A 26 13.27 4.01 -4.29
N ALA A 27 12.95 5.22 -4.76
CA ALA A 27 11.58 5.59 -5.13
C ALA A 27 11.07 4.77 -6.31
N GLU A 28 11.92 4.47 -7.30
CA GLU A 28 11.55 3.63 -8.44
C GLU A 28 11.33 2.17 -8.01
N ARG A 29 12.19 1.64 -7.12
CA ARG A 29 12.03 0.30 -6.55
C ARG A 29 10.81 0.16 -5.64
N ALA A 30 10.38 1.23 -4.98
CA ALA A 30 9.21 1.21 -4.10
C ALA A 30 7.87 1.06 -4.83
N ARG A 31 7.85 1.07 -6.17
CA ARG A 31 6.62 0.96 -6.96
C ARG A 31 5.96 -0.40 -6.79
N ALA A 32 4.70 -0.42 -6.35
CA ALA A 32 3.92 -1.65 -6.30
C ALA A 32 3.78 -2.31 -7.70
N PRO A 33 3.89 -3.64 -7.81
CA PRO A 33 3.73 -4.33 -9.09
C PRO A 33 2.29 -4.18 -9.63
N ARG A 34 2.13 -4.27 -10.95
CA ARG A 34 0.82 -4.08 -11.60
C ARG A 34 -0.19 -5.10 -11.05
N GLY A 35 -1.35 -4.61 -10.62
CA GLY A 35 -2.42 -5.44 -10.07
C GLY A 35 -2.29 -5.76 -8.57
N PHE A 36 -1.21 -5.33 -7.91
CA PHE A 36 -0.99 -5.54 -6.48
C PHE A 36 -2.19 -5.12 -5.62
N TYR A 37 -2.67 -3.89 -5.79
CA TYR A 37 -3.76 -3.36 -4.97
C TYR A 37 -5.09 -4.08 -5.21
N THR A 38 -5.37 -4.48 -6.44
CA THR A 38 -6.56 -5.28 -6.75
C THR A 38 -6.48 -6.65 -6.08
N TYR A 39 -5.33 -7.33 -6.18
CA TYR A 39 -5.12 -8.62 -5.55
C TYR A 39 -5.25 -8.55 -4.03
N LEU A 40 -4.57 -7.57 -3.41
CA LEU A 40 -4.68 -7.32 -1.98
C LEU A 40 -6.13 -7.01 -1.55
N ALA A 41 -6.85 -6.23 -2.34
CA ALA A 41 -8.24 -5.88 -2.06
C ALA A 41 -9.20 -7.05 -2.18
N VAL A 42 -8.92 -8.04 -3.04
CA VAL A 42 -9.67 -9.31 -3.05
C VAL A 42 -9.49 -10.02 -1.71
N GLY A 43 -8.27 -10.07 -1.17
CA GLY A 43 -8.02 -10.60 0.16
C GLY A 43 -8.83 -9.87 1.24
N ALA A 44 -8.81 -8.54 1.22
CA ALA A 44 -9.60 -7.71 2.14
C ALA A 44 -11.11 -7.96 2.01
N ALA A 45 -11.63 -8.05 0.78
CA ALA A 45 -13.04 -8.31 0.52
C ALA A 45 -13.49 -9.68 1.05
N LEU A 46 -12.68 -10.72 0.87
CA LEU A 46 -12.97 -12.05 1.43
C LEU A 46 -13.03 -12.03 2.96
N LEU A 47 -12.13 -11.28 3.61
CA LEU A 47 -12.17 -11.07 5.05
C LEU A 47 -13.46 -10.34 5.48
N THR A 48 -13.88 -9.32 4.74
CA THR A 48 -15.16 -8.63 4.97
C THR A 48 -16.36 -9.56 4.84
N VAL A 49 -16.44 -10.37 3.78
CA VAL A 49 -17.57 -11.29 3.57
C VAL A 49 -17.61 -12.41 4.63
N SER A 50 -16.46 -12.81 5.17
CA SER A 50 -16.37 -13.93 6.11
C SER A 50 -17.24 -13.79 7.36
N PHE A 51 -17.51 -12.56 7.81
CA PHE A 51 -18.30 -12.30 9.01
C PHE A 51 -19.80 -12.58 8.83
N ALA A 52 -20.32 -12.55 7.59
CA ALA A 52 -21.73 -12.76 7.31
C ALA A 52 -22.10 -14.20 6.90
N VAL A 53 -21.11 -15.07 6.69
CA VAL A 53 -21.36 -16.48 6.33
C VAL A 53 -21.30 -17.40 7.54
N GLY A 54 -21.88 -18.59 7.41
CA GLY A 54 -21.83 -19.65 8.42
C GLY A 54 -20.41 -20.18 8.69
N THR A 55 -20.23 -20.84 9.83
CA THR A 55 -18.91 -21.21 10.39
C THR A 55 -18.01 -21.96 9.41
N TRP A 56 -18.55 -22.90 8.63
CA TRP A 56 -17.78 -23.68 7.66
C TRP A 56 -17.17 -22.80 6.55
N TRP A 57 -18.00 -21.96 5.93
CA TRP A 57 -17.56 -21.04 4.87
C TRP A 57 -16.72 -19.89 5.41
N ARG A 58 -16.98 -19.44 6.65
CA ARG A 58 -16.20 -18.40 7.31
C ARG A 58 -14.74 -18.78 7.39
N LEU A 59 -14.44 -19.99 7.87
CA LEU A 59 -13.05 -20.45 8.01
C LEU A 59 -12.33 -20.45 6.65
N LEU A 60 -13.00 -20.96 5.61
CA LEU A 60 -12.44 -20.97 4.26
C LEU A 60 -12.15 -19.55 3.75
N LEU A 61 -13.11 -18.63 3.87
CA LEU A 61 -12.94 -17.24 3.43
C LEU A 61 -11.84 -16.51 4.22
N VAL A 62 -11.74 -16.75 5.52
CA VAL A 62 -10.67 -16.18 6.36
C VAL A 62 -9.31 -16.72 5.92
N LEU A 63 -9.17 -18.03 5.74
CA LEU A 63 -7.90 -18.65 5.35
C LEU A 63 -7.45 -18.18 3.96
N VAL A 64 -8.36 -18.14 2.99
CA VAL A 64 -8.05 -17.66 1.64
C VAL A 64 -7.75 -16.17 1.65
N GLY A 65 -8.58 -15.36 2.33
CA GLY A 65 -8.39 -13.91 2.45
C GLY A 65 -7.05 -13.56 3.12
N ALA A 66 -6.74 -14.19 4.25
CA ALA A 66 -5.47 -14.03 4.94
C ALA A 66 -4.30 -14.50 4.06
N GLY A 67 -4.44 -15.64 3.39
CA GLY A 67 -3.43 -16.16 2.45
C GLY A 67 -3.11 -15.18 1.32
N ILE A 68 -4.13 -14.52 0.76
CA ILE A 68 -3.96 -13.46 -0.24
C ILE A 68 -3.25 -12.25 0.35
N VAL A 69 -3.60 -11.80 1.55
CA VAL A 69 -2.92 -10.68 2.22
C VAL A 69 -1.44 -11.01 2.48
N PHE A 70 -1.14 -12.16 3.06
CA PHE A 70 0.25 -12.56 3.33
C PHE A 70 1.07 -12.79 2.06
N SER A 71 0.49 -13.40 1.04
CA SER A 71 1.15 -13.57 -0.26
C SER A 71 1.34 -12.24 -0.98
N SER A 72 0.43 -11.27 -0.82
CA SER A 72 0.61 -9.90 -1.32
C SER A 72 1.83 -9.25 -0.68
N ILE A 73 1.99 -9.37 0.64
CA ILE A 73 3.18 -8.85 1.34
C ILE A 73 4.46 -9.47 0.78
N ARG A 74 4.47 -10.80 0.58
CA ARG A 74 5.60 -11.50 -0.02
C ARG A 74 5.86 -11.05 -1.47
N TRP A 75 4.82 -10.90 -2.27
CA TRP A 75 4.92 -10.46 -3.67
C TRP A 75 5.48 -9.04 -3.76
N TYR A 76 4.97 -8.12 -2.94
CA TYR A 76 5.47 -6.76 -2.85
C TYR A 76 6.96 -6.77 -2.49
N ARG A 77 7.33 -7.41 -1.37
CA ARG A 77 8.73 -7.49 -0.92
C ARG A 77 9.66 -8.08 -1.98
N ASN A 78 9.23 -9.14 -2.66
CA ASN A 78 10.05 -9.77 -3.71
C ASN A 78 10.20 -8.88 -4.95
N SER A 79 9.22 -8.01 -5.22
CA SER A 79 9.24 -7.13 -6.39
C SER A 79 10.00 -5.83 -6.13
N THR A 80 9.86 -5.26 -4.92
CA THR A 80 10.43 -3.95 -4.56
C THR A 80 11.76 -4.07 -3.82
N GLY A 81 12.04 -5.22 -3.21
CA GLY A 81 13.20 -5.42 -2.34
C GLY A 81 13.10 -4.71 -0.99
N VAL A 82 11.99 -4.02 -0.71
CA VAL A 82 11.78 -3.22 0.50
C VAL A 82 10.58 -3.75 1.28
N TRP A 83 10.71 -3.77 2.60
CA TRP A 83 9.58 -3.91 3.51
C TRP A 83 9.14 -2.53 3.97
N ASP A 84 8.23 -1.93 3.23
CA ASP A 84 7.66 -0.64 3.59
C ASP A 84 6.15 -0.70 3.38
N PHE A 85 5.40 -0.49 4.46
CA PHE A 85 3.93 -0.42 4.42
C PHE A 85 3.42 0.97 4.01
N GLY A 86 4.33 1.88 3.67
CA GLY A 86 4.06 3.29 3.50
C GLY A 86 3.90 3.94 4.87
N ASN A 87 4.62 5.01 5.13
CA ASN A 87 4.45 5.76 6.38
C ASN A 87 3.05 6.42 6.40
N PRO A 88 2.13 6.02 7.32
CA PRO A 88 0.76 6.53 7.34
C PRO A 88 0.65 7.96 7.86
N PHE A 89 1.79 8.58 8.21
CA PHE A 89 1.90 9.94 8.75
C PHE A 89 2.59 10.91 7.78
N VAL A 90 2.83 10.52 6.53
CA VAL A 90 3.25 11.51 5.51
C VAL A 90 2.09 12.43 5.18
N ARG A 91 2.39 13.68 4.79
CA ARG A 91 1.39 14.72 4.48
C ARG A 91 0.36 14.28 3.44
N GLU A 92 0.72 13.36 2.56
CA GLU A 92 -0.14 12.83 1.50
C GLU A 92 -0.80 11.47 1.86
N ALA A 93 -0.75 11.05 3.12
CA ALA A 93 -1.31 9.76 3.60
C ALA A 93 -2.84 9.67 3.56
N TRP A 94 -3.57 10.73 3.19
CA TRP A 94 -5.03 10.71 3.15
C TRP A 94 -5.59 9.61 2.23
N ARG A 95 -4.92 9.30 1.10
CA ARG A 95 -5.33 8.21 0.20
C ARG A 95 -5.16 6.83 0.83
N TYR A 96 -4.13 6.64 1.66
CA TYR A 96 -3.99 5.44 2.48
C TYR A 96 -5.16 5.30 3.44
N TRP A 97 -5.54 6.37 4.14
CA TRP A 97 -6.68 6.35 5.06
C TRP A 97 -8.02 6.14 4.34
N LEU A 98 -8.17 6.64 3.11
CA LEU A 98 -9.32 6.30 2.26
C LEU A 98 -9.41 4.82 1.92
N MET A 99 -8.32 4.06 1.93
CA MET A 99 -8.38 2.62 1.75
C MET A 99 -8.71 1.90 3.06
N ILE A 100 -8.05 2.29 4.15
CA ILE A 100 -8.11 1.59 5.44
C ILE A 100 -9.41 1.86 6.20
N VAL A 101 -9.87 3.11 6.27
CA VAL A 101 -11.06 3.47 7.05
C VAL A 101 -12.32 2.79 6.51
N PRO A 102 -12.64 2.84 5.20
CA PRO A 102 -13.81 2.15 4.66
C PRO A 102 -13.73 0.63 4.84
N PHE A 103 -12.54 0.04 4.72
CA PHE A 103 -12.33 -1.38 4.99
C PHE A 103 -12.65 -1.74 6.45
N ALA A 104 -12.13 -0.97 7.41
CA ALA A 104 -12.41 -1.18 8.83
C ALA A 104 -13.90 -1.00 9.16
N LEU A 105 -14.54 0.04 8.62
CA LEU A 105 -15.97 0.27 8.78
C LEU A 105 -16.81 -0.86 8.18
N ALA A 106 -16.42 -1.36 7.00
CA ALA A 106 -17.08 -2.50 6.37
C ALA A 106 -16.95 -3.77 7.22
N LEU A 107 -15.78 -4.05 7.79
CA LEU A 107 -15.60 -5.18 8.71
C LEU A 107 -16.54 -5.08 9.93
N VAL A 108 -16.61 -3.90 10.56
CA VAL A 108 -17.49 -3.68 11.70
C VAL A 108 -18.97 -3.82 11.30
N ALA A 109 -19.37 -3.20 10.19
CA ALA A 109 -20.74 -3.25 9.69
C ALA A 109 -21.17 -4.69 9.37
N THR A 110 -20.33 -5.47 8.69
CA THR A 110 -20.62 -6.87 8.34
C THR A 110 -20.67 -7.78 9.56
N ALA A 111 -19.84 -7.54 10.58
CA ALA A 111 -19.88 -8.26 11.85
C ALA A 111 -21.19 -8.02 12.65
N ILE A 112 -21.75 -6.82 12.56
CA ILE A 112 -23.01 -6.42 13.23
C ILE A 112 -24.23 -6.90 12.43
N ILE A 113 -24.29 -6.55 11.15
CA ILE A 113 -25.47 -6.79 10.30
C ILE A 113 -25.61 -8.28 9.96
N ARG A 114 -24.49 -8.96 9.72
CA ARG A 114 -24.43 -10.38 9.31
C ARG A 114 -25.28 -10.73 8.09
N ASP A 115 -25.54 -9.75 7.23
CA ASP A 115 -26.22 -9.95 5.95
C ASP A 115 -25.18 -10.20 4.85
N VAL A 116 -25.36 -11.29 4.10
CA VAL A 116 -24.42 -11.71 3.06
C VAL A 116 -24.41 -10.73 1.90
N VAL A 117 -25.57 -10.21 1.49
CA VAL A 117 -25.69 -9.28 0.35
C VAL A 117 -24.97 -7.97 0.67
N VAL A 118 -25.24 -7.38 1.84
CA VAL A 118 -24.55 -6.17 2.31
C VAL A 118 -23.04 -6.40 2.36
N SER A 119 -22.60 -7.55 2.85
CA SER A 119 -21.17 -7.87 2.97
C SER A 119 -20.49 -8.02 1.62
N VAL A 120 -21.15 -8.64 0.64
CA VAL A 120 -20.65 -8.77 -0.73
C VAL A 120 -20.57 -7.40 -1.41
N VAL A 121 -21.58 -6.55 -1.24
CA VAL A 121 -21.56 -5.17 -1.78
C VAL A 121 -20.41 -4.37 -1.18
N LEU A 122 -20.24 -4.39 0.14
CA LEU A 122 -19.13 -3.71 0.82
C LEU A 122 -17.76 -4.26 0.38
N GLY A 123 -17.63 -5.59 0.26
CA GLY A 123 -16.43 -6.24 -0.28
C GLY A 123 -16.12 -5.80 -1.72
N GLY A 124 -17.13 -5.75 -2.59
CA GLY A 124 -16.98 -5.25 -3.96
C GLY A 124 -16.55 -3.79 -4.01
N LEU A 125 -17.12 -2.93 -3.17
CA LEU A 125 -16.70 -1.54 -3.03
C LEU A 125 -15.25 -1.40 -2.59
N ILE A 126 -14.77 -2.25 -1.67
CA ILE A 126 -13.35 -2.29 -1.26
C ILE A 126 -12.46 -2.63 -2.46
N VAL A 127 -12.82 -3.65 -3.25
CA VAL A 127 -12.05 -4.04 -4.45
C VAL A 127 -11.93 -2.89 -5.44
N VAL A 128 -13.05 -2.23 -5.75
CA VAL A 128 -13.07 -1.08 -6.67
C VAL A 128 -12.24 0.07 -6.11
N LEU A 129 -12.49 0.44 -4.85
CA LEU A 129 -11.82 1.55 -4.18
C LEU A 129 -10.30 1.36 -4.18
N TRP A 130 -9.80 0.21 -3.76
CA TRP A 130 -8.37 -0.06 -3.65
C TRP A 130 -7.72 -0.20 -5.03
N SER A 131 -8.44 -0.74 -6.02
CA SER A 131 -7.93 -0.82 -7.40
C SER A 131 -7.74 0.56 -8.04
N VAL A 132 -8.55 1.55 -7.65
CA VAL A 132 -8.47 2.93 -8.16
C VAL A 132 -7.53 3.79 -7.33
N VAL A 133 -7.67 3.76 -6.00
CA VAL A 133 -6.95 4.63 -5.06
C VAL A 133 -5.55 4.12 -4.76
N GLY A 134 -5.34 2.80 -4.71
CA GLY A 134 -4.03 2.20 -4.43
C GLY A 134 -2.93 2.67 -5.37
N PRO A 135 -3.11 2.63 -6.70
CA PRO A 135 -2.14 3.15 -7.65
C PRO A 135 -1.90 4.67 -7.56
N GLN A 136 -2.83 5.42 -6.96
CA GLN A 136 -2.69 6.85 -6.74
C GLN A 136 -1.91 7.12 -5.44
N TRP A 137 -2.19 6.36 -4.39
CA TRP A 137 -1.41 6.35 -3.15
C TRP A 137 0.06 6.00 -3.42
N ASP A 138 0.34 4.97 -4.22
CA ASP A 138 1.71 4.58 -4.61
C ASP A 138 2.46 5.71 -5.33
N ARG A 139 1.75 6.54 -6.11
CA ARG A 139 2.35 7.69 -6.79
C ARG A 139 2.67 8.82 -5.80
N ASP A 140 1.74 9.15 -4.92
CA ASP A 140 1.94 10.17 -3.89
C ASP A 140 3.07 9.77 -2.92
N TYR A 141 3.07 8.51 -2.50
CA TYR A 141 4.10 7.98 -1.62
C TYR A 141 5.51 8.12 -2.24
N ARG A 142 5.64 7.81 -3.53
CA ARG A 142 6.91 7.99 -4.25
C ARG A 142 7.32 9.45 -4.37
N ARG A 143 6.38 10.37 -4.62
CA ARG A 143 6.66 11.81 -4.62
C ARG A 143 7.15 12.30 -3.26
N ALA A 144 6.49 11.86 -2.18
CA ALA A 144 6.89 12.19 -0.82
C ALA A 144 8.27 11.63 -0.44
N LEU A 145 8.73 10.54 -1.05
CA LEU A 145 10.10 10.03 -0.88
C LEU A 145 11.15 10.85 -1.64
N GLN A 146 10.77 11.50 -2.74
CA GLN A 146 11.64 12.33 -3.57
C GLN A 146 11.77 13.77 -3.03
N GLU A 147 10.73 14.32 -2.39
CA GLU A 147 10.79 15.68 -1.83
C GLU A 147 11.79 15.76 -0.65
N PRO A 148 12.76 16.69 -0.66
CA PRO A 148 13.63 16.92 0.49
C PRO A 148 12.81 17.39 1.70
N ARG A 149 13.04 16.76 2.86
CA ARG A 149 12.41 17.15 4.14
C ARG A 149 13.09 18.37 4.74
#